data_AF-A0A953URQ4-F1
#
_entry.id   AF-A0A953URQ4-F1
#
_cell.length_a   1.000
_cell.length_b   1.000
_cell.length_c   1.000
_cell.angle_alpha   90.00
_cell.angle_beta   90.00
_cell.angle_gamma   90.00
#
_symmetry.space_group_name_H-M   'P 1'
#
loop_
_entity.id
_entity.type
_entity.pdbx_description
1 polymer ?
#
loop_
_entity_poly.entity_id
_entity_poly.type
_entity_poly.pdbx_seq_one_letter_code
_entity_poly.pdbx_strand_id
1 'polypeptide(L)'
;MTEPRRHVLIWVAPEFLKSSGMIQLFTEASIFLPPQNDLDEYIRSAEAAGGFAMTGSLAEANHGAGIWISPVNVPGLELMIPWHLVKSVVTAESTQSSKAFGLMSELAQSGAAAKKQRGRQPQ
;
A
#
# COMPACT_ATOMS: atom_id res chain seq x y z
N MET A 1 -27.11 -10.04 -7.85
CA MET A 1 -25.96 -9.77 -8.74
C MET A 1 -24.95 -8.99 -7.92
N THR A 2 -23.80 -9.58 -7.61
CA THR A 2 -22.71 -8.88 -6.90
C THR A 2 -21.99 -8.01 -7.91
N GLU A 3 -22.06 -6.69 -7.75
CA GLU A 3 -21.18 -5.78 -8.48
C GLU A 3 -19.72 -6.20 -8.26
N PRO A 4 -18.87 -6.14 -9.30
CA PRO A 4 -17.45 -6.43 -9.14
C PRO A 4 -16.86 -5.40 -8.17
N ARG A 5 -16.50 -5.84 -6.96
CA ARG A 5 -15.83 -4.99 -5.98
C ARG A 5 -14.50 -4.52 -6.58
N ARG A 6 -14.33 -3.20 -6.72
CA ARG A 6 -13.11 -2.58 -7.29
C ARG A 6 -11.95 -2.74 -6.33
N HIS A 7 -10.76 -3.08 -6.83
CA HIS A 7 -9.56 -3.04 -6.00
C HIS A 7 -9.17 -1.60 -5.72
N VAL A 8 -8.66 -1.34 -4.51
CA VAL A 8 -8.24 0.00 -4.10
C VAL A 8 -6.84 -0.02 -3.50
N LEU A 9 -6.08 1.03 -3.80
CA LEU A 9 -4.87 1.44 -3.12
C LEU A 9 -5.16 2.77 -2.44
N ILE A 10 -4.97 2.84 -1.13
CA ILE A 10 -5.28 4.00 -0.30
C ILE A 10 -3.99 4.50 0.32
N TRP A 11 -3.66 5.77 0.09
CA TRP A 11 -2.59 6.46 0.80
C TRP A 11 -3.18 7.06 2.09
N VAL A 12 -2.69 6.61 3.23
CA VAL A 12 -3.22 6.93 4.56
C VAL A 12 -2.21 7.76 5.35
N ALA A 13 -2.71 8.67 6.16
CA ALA A 13 -1.94 9.54 7.02
C ALA A 13 -1.24 8.73 8.14
N PRO A 14 0.00 9.09 8.51
CA PRO A 14 0.79 8.33 9.49
C PRO A 14 0.14 8.27 10.88
N GLU A 15 -0.76 9.20 11.21
CA GLU A 15 -1.57 9.21 12.44
C GLU A 15 -2.37 7.93 12.63
N PHE A 16 -2.73 7.25 11.54
CA PHE A 16 -3.40 5.96 11.61
C PHE A 16 -2.54 4.92 12.35
N LEU A 17 -1.22 4.93 12.12
CA LEU A 17 -0.26 4.03 12.77
C LEU A 17 -0.01 4.36 14.25
N LYS A 18 -0.61 5.44 14.77
CA LYS A 18 -0.53 5.80 16.20
C LYS A 18 -1.65 5.12 17.02
N SER A 19 -2.65 4.55 16.36
CA SER A 19 -3.75 3.83 17.01
C SER A 19 -3.49 2.33 17.02
N SER A 20 -3.16 1.79 18.20
CA SER A 20 -2.96 0.35 18.41
C SER A 20 -4.20 -0.47 18.02
N GLY A 21 -5.40 0.04 18.31
CA GLY A 21 -6.66 -0.63 17.96
C GLY A 21 -6.87 -0.74 16.44
N MET A 22 -6.55 0.32 15.68
CA MET A 22 -6.65 0.27 14.22
C MET A 22 -5.60 -0.67 13.63
N ILE A 23 -4.36 -0.63 14.14
CA ILE A 23 -3.31 -1.55 13.69
C ILE A 23 -3.73 -2.99 13.91
N GLN A 24 -4.22 -3.33 15.10
CA GLN A 24 -4.65 -4.68 15.44
C GLN A 24 -5.78 -5.16 14.51
N LEU A 25 -6.85 -4.38 14.36
CA LEU A 25 -7.98 -4.72 13.49
C LEU A 25 -7.54 -4.98 12.04
N PHE A 26 -6.68 -4.12 11.50
CA PHE A 26 -6.24 -4.24 10.10
C PHE A 26 -5.19 -5.35 9.90
N THR A 27 -4.46 -5.70 10.95
CA THR A 27 -3.54 -6.86 10.96
C THR A 27 -4.32 -8.17 10.99
N GLU A 28 -5.32 -8.28 11.89
CA GLU A 28 -6.21 -9.45 11.96
C GLU A 28 -6.99 -9.64 10.65
N ALA A 29 -7.38 -8.54 10.00
CA ALA A 29 -8.01 -8.53 8.69
C ALA A 29 -7.05 -8.85 7.52
N SER A 30 -5.74 -9.01 7.77
CA SER A 30 -4.71 -9.20 6.75
C SER A 30 -4.68 -8.11 5.67
N ILE A 31 -5.11 -6.89 6.00
CA ILE A 31 -5.05 -5.70 5.11
C ILE A 31 -3.67 -5.05 5.21
N PHE A 32 -3.11 -5.12 6.40
CA PHE A 32 -1.84 -4.54 6.77
C PHE A 32 -1.01 -5.63 7.43
N LEU A 33 0.28 -5.68 7.10
CA LEU A 33 1.24 -6.50 7.82
C LEU A 33 2.20 -5.54 8.52
N PRO A 34 2.03 -5.29 9.83
CA PRO A 34 2.99 -4.48 10.56
C PRO A 34 4.36 -5.16 10.48
N PRO A 35 5.45 -4.38 10.34
CA PRO A 35 6.78 -4.96 10.43
C PRO A 35 6.93 -5.65 11.79
N GLN A 36 7.32 -6.92 11.75
CA GLN A 36 7.47 -7.75 12.96
C GLN A 36 8.58 -7.24 13.88
N ASN A 37 9.54 -6.51 13.30
CA ASN A 37 10.65 -5.89 14.00
C ASN A 37 10.62 -4.40 13.68
N ASP A 38 10.33 -3.56 14.68
CA ASP A 38 10.39 -2.09 14.65
C ASP A 38 9.19 -1.35 14.00
N LEU A 39 8.08 -1.33 14.73
CA LEU A 39 6.93 -0.47 14.41
C LEU A 39 7.27 1.03 14.49
N ASP A 40 8.21 1.42 15.36
CA ASP A 40 8.58 2.82 15.53
C ASP A 40 9.36 3.34 14.31
N GLU A 41 10.26 2.53 13.75
CA GLU A 41 10.95 2.81 12.49
C GLU A 41 9.97 2.89 11.32
N TYR A 42 8.95 2.05 11.31
CA TYR A 42 7.90 2.10 10.31
C TYR A 42 7.08 3.38 10.39
N ILE A 43 6.69 3.81 11.60
CA ILE A 43 5.99 5.08 11.82
C ILE A 43 6.86 6.24 11.34
N ARG A 44 8.14 6.28 11.73
CA ARG A 44 9.08 7.34 11.27
C ARG A 44 9.20 7.38 9.74
N SER A 45 9.27 6.21 9.11
CA SER A 45 9.35 6.09 7.65
C SER A 45 8.07 6.57 6.97
N ALA A 46 6.90 6.23 7.53
CA ALA A 46 5.61 6.71 7.05
C ALA A 46 5.46 8.23 7.24
N GLU A 47 5.93 8.79 8.36
CA GLU A 47 5.96 10.23 8.59
C GLU A 47 6.85 10.94 7.56
N ALA A 48 8.06 10.42 7.31
CA ALA A 48 8.99 10.96 6.32
C ALA A 48 8.44 10.90 4.88
N ALA A 49 7.71 9.83 4.53
CA ALA A 49 7.02 9.67 3.25
C ALA A 49 5.71 10.47 3.16
N GLY A 50 5.27 11.09 4.25
CA GLY A 50 3.98 11.76 4.32
C GLY A 50 2.79 10.80 4.22
N GLY A 51 2.93 9.56 4.66
CA GLY A 51 1.87 8.54 4.71
C GLY A 51 2.38 7.13 4.44
N PHE A 52 1.45 6.19 4.31
CA PHE A 52 1.72 4.81 3.90
C PHE A 52 0.56 4.26 3.05
N ALA A 53 0.81 3.19 2.32
CA ALA A 53 -0.17 2.59 1.41
C ALA A 53 -0.89 1.38 2.03
N MET A 54 -2.18 1.25 1.75
CA MET A 54 -3.02 0.10 2.11
C MET A 54 -3.81 -0.39 0.90
N THR A 55 -4.09 -1.68 0.81
CA THR A 55 -4.84 -2.27 -0.30
C THR A 55 -6.09 -2.99 0.18
N GLY A 56 -7.11 -3.06 -0.67
CA GLY A 56 -8.34 -3.79 -0.37
C GLY A 56 -9.30 -3.83 -1.53
N SER A 57 -10.54 -4.24 -1.26
CA SER A 57 -11.64 -4.12 -2.21
C SER A 57 -12.66 -3.10 -1.70
N LEU A 58 -13.13 -2.20 -2.56
CA LEU A 58 -14.11 -1.18 -2.18
C LEU A 58 -15.44 -1.86 -1.84
N ALA A 59 -15.92 -1.62 -0.62
CA ALA A 59 -17.22 -2.09 -0.15
C ALA A 59 -18.31 -1.05 -0.44
N GLU A 60 -18.02 0.23 -0.17
CA GLU A 60 -18.90 1.35 -0.46
C GLU A 60 -18.11 2.56 -0.97
N ALA A 61 -18.49 3.09 -2.13
CA ALA A 61 -17.74 4.14 -2.81
C ALA A 61 -18.01 5.56 -2.28
N ASN A 62 -19.19 5.81 -1.70
CA ASN A 62 -19.70 7.16 -1.43
C ASN A 62 -20.24 7.34 -0.01
N HIS A 63 -19.61 6.71 0.98
CA HIS A 63 -20.02 6.88 2.36
C HIS A 63 -19.51 8.22 2.93
N GLY A 64 -20.38 8.99 3.59
CA GLY A 64 -20.04 10.34 4.06
C GLY A 64 -18.96 10.40 5.15
N ALA A 65 -18.77 9.31 5.90
CA ALA A 65 -17.80 9.25 7.00
C ALA A 65 -16.39 8.81 6.59
N GLY A 66 -16.24 8.09 5.48
CA GLY A 66 -14.96 7.51 5.09
C GLY A 66 -15.07 6.53 3.93
N ILE A 67 -13.97 5.83 3.67
CA ILE A 67 -13.90 4.75 2.68
C ILE A 67 -14.11 3.43 3.39
N TRP A 68 -15.05 2.64 2.88
CA TRP A 68 -15.25 1.28 3.35
C TRP A 68 -14.52 0.31 2.45
N ILE A 69 -13.63 -0.48 3.05
CA ILE A 69 -12.91 -1.54 2.36
C ILE A 69 -13.24 -2.89 2.98
N SER A 70 -13.37 -3.91 2.14
CA SER A 70 -13.42 -5.29 2.55
C SER A 70 -12.05 -5.94 2.33
N PRO A 71 -11.45 -6.59 3.34
CA PRO A 71 -10.29 -7.46 3.15
C PRO A 71 -10.63 -8.63 2.24
N VAL A 72 -9.66 -9.07 1.44
CA VAL A 72 -9.82 -10.21 0.52
C VAL A 72 -9.95 -11.54 1.29
N ASN A 73 -9.33 -11.62 2.47
CA ASN A 73 -9.15 -12.87 3.20
C ASN A 73 -10.17 -13.09 4.33
N VAL A 74 -11.02 -12.09 4.65
CA VAL A 74 -12.02 -12.20 5.73
C VAL A 74 -13.40 -11.82 5.18
N PRO A 75 -14.17 -12.80 4.67
CA PRO A 75 -15.50 -12.55 4.10
C PRO A 75 -16.46 -11.94 5.12
N GLY A 76 -17.24 -10.95 4.69
CA GLY A 76 -18.26 -10.28 5.53
C GLY A 76 -17.72 -9.21 6.48
N LEU A 77 -16.40 -9.03 6.57
CA LEU A 77 -15.81 -7.91 7.29
C LEU A 77 -15.72 -6.69 6.38
N GLU A 78 -16.13 -5.53 6.90
CA GLU A 78 -15.98 -4.24 6.24
C GLU A 78 -15.38 -3.26 7.24
N LEU A 79 -14.30 -2.59 6.84
CA LEU A 79 -13.54 -1.67 7.68
C LEU A 79 -13.58 -0.28 7.08
N MET A 80 -13.87 0.71 7.93
CA MET A 80 -13.94 2.10 7.54
C MET A 80 -12.61 2.80 7.82
N ILE A 81 -12.07 3.50 6.82
CA ILE A 81 -10.98 4.46 6.97
C ILE A 81 -11.58 5.88 6.93
N PRO A 82 -11.50 6.66 8.02
CA PRO A 82 -12.05 8.02 8.05
C PRO A 82 -11.42 8.94 7.00
N TRP A 83 -12.23 9.78 6.35
CA TRP A 83 -11.75 10.70 5.29
C TRP A 83 -10.58 11.58 5.71
N HIS A 84 -10.56 12.06 6.97
CA HIS A 84 -9.49 12.92 7.47
C HIS A 84 -8.12 12.22 7.57
N LEU A 85 -8.09 10.89 7.53
CA LEU A 85 -6.86 10.09 7.47
C LEU A 85 -6.51 9.67 6.04
N VAL A 86 -7.39 9.88 5.07
CA VAL A 86 -7.14 9.50 3.68
C VAL A 86 -6.48 10.66 2.95
N LYS A 87 -5.31 10.40 2.38
CA LYS A 87 -4.56 11.37 1.58
C LYS A 87 -4.79 11.20 0.08
N SER A 88 -4.96 9.98 -0.39
CA SER A 88 -5.25 9.68 -1.79
C SER A 88 -5.87 8.29 -1.96
N VAL A 89 -6.64 8.09 -3.02
CA VAL A 89 -7.28 6.82 -3.35
C VAL A 89 -7.11 6.55 -4.83
N VAL A 90 -6.66 5.35 -5.16
CA VAL A 90 -6.61 4.85 -6.54
C VAL A 90 -7.46 3.60 -6.61
N THR A 91 -8.48 3.62 -7.47
CA THR A 91 -9.35 2.46 -7.72
C THR A 91 -8.97 1.80 -9.04
N ALA A 92 -8.86 0.48 -9.07
CA ALA A 92 -8.66 -0.31 -10.27
C ALA A 92 -9.89 -1.20 -10.54
N GLU A 93 -10.42 -1.13 -11.76
CA GLU A 93 -11.54 -1.97 -12.20
C GLU A 93 -11.12 -3.41 -12.56
N SER A 94 -9.81 -3.69 -12.61
CA SER A 94 -9.28 -5.04 -12.84
C SER A 94 -8.34 -5.46 -11.72
N THR A 95 -8.29 -6.77 -11.48
CA THR A 95 -7.26 -7.47 -10.67
C THR A 95 -5.89 -7.31 -11.35
N GLN A 96 -5.35 -6.09 -11.41
CA GLN A 96 -3.95 -5.95 -11.78
C GLN A 96 -3.11 -6.45 -10.61
N SER A 97 -2.20 -7.38 -10.90
CA SER A 97 -1.24 -7.90 -9.93
C SER A 97 -0.59 -6.74 -9.19
N SER A 98 -0.52 -6.86 -7.86
CA SER A 98 0.09 -5.87 -6.97
C SER A 98 1.57 -5.69 -7.32
N LYS A 99 1.87 -4.87 -8.33
CA LYS A 99 3.21 -4.32 -8.52
C LYS A 99 3.28 -3.10 -7.62
N ALA A 100 4.02 -3.23 -6.52
CA ALA A 100 4.44 -2.09 -5.74
C ALA A 100 5.17 -1.11 -6.68
N PHE A 101 4.52 0.00 -7.00
CA PHE A 101 5.14 1.11 -7.70
C PHE A 101 5.70 2.05 -6.64
N GLY A 102 7.02 2.21 -6.64
CA GLY A 102 7.78 2.99 -5.67
C GLY A 102 8.76 2.11 -4.90
N LEU A 103 10.05 2.48 -4.95
CA LEU A 103 11.19 1.95 -4.19
C LEU A 103 12.04 0.80 -4.79
N MET A 104 11.87 0.38 -6.05
CA MET A 104 12.86 -0.54 -6.68
C MET A 104 13.58 -0.01 -7.93
N SER A 105 13.26 1.19 -8.41
CA SER A 105 13.94 1.74 -9.60
C SER A 105 15.33 2.32 -9.34
N GLU A 106 15.70 2.60 -8.09
CA GLU A 106 17.04 3.12 -7.79
C GLU A 106 18.09 2.02 -7.52
N LEU A 107 17.71 0.82 -7.07
CA LEU A 107 18.68 -0.27 -6.88
C LEU A 107 19.11 -0.96 -8.19
N ALA A 108 18.32 -0.85 -9.27
CA ALA A 108 18.63 -1.49 -10.54
C ALA A 108 19.69 -0.73 -11.37
N GLN A 109 20.00 0.52 -11.04
CA GLN A 109 20.95 1.33 -11.84
C GLN A 109 22.41 1.25 -11.36
N SER A 110 22.69 0.72 -10.16
CA SER A 110 24.07 0.56 -9.67
C SER A 110 24.80 -0.70 -10.15
N GLY A 111 24.13 -1.61 -10.89
CA GLY A 111 24.74 -2.86 -11.36
C GLY A 111 25.22 -2.88 -12.82
N ALA A 112 24.83 -1.91 -13.64
CA ALA A 112 25.03 -2.00 -15.10
C ALA A 112 26.30 -1.27 -15.63
N ALA A 113 27.06 -0.59 -14.77
CA ALA A 113 28.21 0.21 -15.19
C ALA A 113 29.54 -0.57 -15.35
N ALA A 114 29.58 -1.89 -15.09
CA ALA A 114 30.84 -2.64 -15.04
C ALA A 114 31.18 -3.50 -16.28
N LYS A 115 30.43 -3.42 -17.40
CA LYS A 115 30.66 -4.35 -18.53
C LYS A 115 30.76 -3.69 -19.90
N LYS A 116 31.50 -2.59 -20.01
CA LYS A 116 31.89 -2.03 -21.32
C LYS A 116 33.35 -1.54 -21.36
N GLN A 117 34.28 -2.39 -20.95
CA GLN A 117 35.69 -2.29 -21.34
C GLN A 117 36.22 -3.67 -21.74
N ARG A 118 36.00 -4.04 -23.01
CA ARG A 118 36.91 -4.90 -23.79
C ARG A 118 36.45 -4.89 -25.24
N GLY A 119 37.29 -4.36 -26.11
CA GLY A 119 37.05 -4.33 -27.55
C GLY A 119 37.65 -3.12 -28.24
N ARG A 120 38.97 -2.92 -28.15
CA ARG A 120 39.73 -2.12 -29.12
C ARG A 120 40.88 -2.96 -29.66
N GLN A 121 40.63 -3.61 -30.79
CA GLN A 121 41.55 -3.85 -31.89
C GLN A 121 40.66 -4.24 -33.09
N PRO A 122 40.89 -3.64 -34.26
CA PRO A 122 41.70 -4.37 -35.23
C PRO A 122 42.67 -3.51 -36.05
N GLN A 123 43.74 -4.20 -36.45
CA GLN A 123 44.58 -4.10 -37.66
C GLN A 123 45.02 -2.72 -38.16
#